data_AF-A0A929XJR9-F1
#
_entry.id   AF-A0A929XJR9-F1
#
_cell.length_a   1.000
_cell.length_b   1.000
_cell.length_c   1.000
_cell.angle_alpha   90.00
_cell.angle_beta   90.00
_cell.angle_gamma   90.00
#
_symmetry.space_group_name_H-M   'P 1'
#
loop_
_entity.id
_entity.type
_entity.pdbx_description
1 polymer ?
#
loop_
_entity_poly.entity_id
_entity_poly.type
_entity_poly.pdbx_seq_one_letter_code
_entity_poly.pdbx_strand_id
1 'polypeptide(L)'
;MIFLQVLILLLLLVLCPFLIGVLSFRFLPRNRQSVALTFVTGQLLSFALFEVIAVPCMLLNRYDSFVFTYRIYLAGMVFFTAFGARDLILRLRRVGVLQLFPGDHFPEPEALMDPYRDITDYKQRYTKEAILYWALFFVLLFFQLYMLFTQASFDGDDAYYVTESVLAQQTGTMNRILPYTGISTTLDIRHALSVITMWTAFLAKASGIHAAIVAHTVLPLFFLIFTDLVLMESGRILVRGRQNDLPVFMVFLALLQMFGNNSI
;
A
#
# COMPACT_ATOMS: atom_id res chain seq x y z
N MET A 1 -8.42 -22.59 8.18
CA MET A 1 -8.45 -22.05 6.80
C MET A 1 -8.37 -20.53 6.77
N ILE A 2 -9.24 -19.80 7.49
CA ILE A 2 -9.23 -18.31 7.54
C ILE A 2 -7.87 -17.72 7.93
N PHE A 3 -7.20 -18.28 8.95
CA PHE A 3 -5.88 -17.78 9.38
C PHE A 3 -4.85 -17.75 8.25
N LEU A 4 -4.82 -18.79 7.41
CA LEU A 4 -3.92 -18.85 6.26
C LEU A 4 -4.26 -17.77 5.22
N GLN A 5 -5.55 -17.52 4.98
CA GLN A 5 -6.00 -16.51 4.02
C GLN A 5 -5.60 -15.09 4.47
N VAL A 6 -5.78 -14.79 5.76
CA VAL A 6 -5.35 -13.52 6.37
C VAL A 6 -3.84 -13.38 6.32
N LEU A 7 -3.09 -14.46 6.62
CA LEU A 7 -1.62 -14.45 6.51
C LEU A 7 -1.15 -14.17 5.09
N ILE A 8 -1.81 -14.75 4.08
CA ILE A 8 -1.51 -14.49 2.66
C ILE A 8 -1.78 -13.03 2.33
N LEU A 9 -2.91 -12.45 2.77
CA LEU A 9 -3.18 -11.04 2.54
C LEU A 9 -2.14 -10.13 3.20
N LEU A 10 -1.77 -10.40 4.45
CA LEU A 10 -0.71 -9.64 5.13
C LEU A 10 0.63 -9.76 4.38
N LEU A 11 0.95 -10.94 3.85
CA LEU A 11 2.14 -11.14 3.05
C LEU A 11 2.08 -10.31 1.76
N LEU A 12 0.98 -10.34 1.03
CA LEU A 12 0.82 -9.66 -0.26
C LEU A 12 0.67 -8.14 -0.14
N LEU A 13 0.01 -7.65 0.92
CA LEU A 13 -0.26 -6.22 1.10
C LEU A 13 0.79 -5.50 1.94
N VAL A 14 1.51 -6.20 2.83
CA VAL A 14 2.46 -5.56 3.74
C VAL A 14 3.89 -6.01 3.46
N LEU A 15 4.16 -7.31 3.59
CA LEU A 15 5.53 -7.82 3.57
C LEU A 15 6.17 -7.72 2.17
N CYS A 16 5.49 -8.20 1.13
CA CYS A 16 5.98 -8.17 -0.24
C CYS A 16 6.24 -6.73 -0.72
N PRO A 17 5.29 -5.79 -0.61
CA PRO A 17 5.52 -4.40 -0.97
C PRO A 17 6.67 -3.79 -0.18
N PHE A 18 6.76 -4.02 1.13
CA PHE A 18 7.88 -3.52 1.93
C PHE A 18 9.24 -4.01 1.41
N LEU A 19 9.36 -5.32 1.13
CA LEU A 19 10.60 -5.91 0.62
C LEU A 19 10.95 -5.38 -0.78
N ILE A 20 9.96 -5.26 -1.68
CA ILE A 20 10.15 -4.64 -3.00
C ILE A 20 10.66 -3.20 -2.85
N GLY A 21 10.10 -2.46 -1.88
CA GLY A 21 10.48 -1.08 -1.59
C GLY A 21 11.92 -0.88 -1.14
N VAL A 22 12.57 -1.90 -0.56
CA VAL A 22 14.00 -1.83 -0.20
C VAL A 22 14.87 -1.56 -1.44
N LEU A 23 14.44 -2.00 -2.63
CA LEU A 23 15.14 -1.73 -3.89
C LEU A 23 15.21 -0.23 -4.21
N SER A 24 14.24 0.57 -3.72
CA SER A 24 14.21 2.02 -3.89
C SER A 24 15.36 2.74 -3.17
N PHE A 25 16.03 2.10 -2.21
CA PHE A 25 17.20 2.66 -1.53
C PHE A 25 18.41 2.94 -2.43
N ARG A 26 18.42 2.42 -3.65
CA ARG A 26 19.45 2.74 -4.65
C ARG A 26 19.25 4.13 -5.26
N PHE A 27 18.02 4.64 -5.23
CA PHE A 27 17.64 5.91 -5.82
C PHE A 27 17.36 7.00 -4.78
N LEU A 28 17.00 6.60 -3.56
CA LEU A 28 16.70 7.53 -2.47
C LEU A 28 17.96 7.92 -1.67
N PRO A 29 18.15 9.21 -1.35
CA PRO A 29 19.24 9.64 -0.49
C PRO A 29 19.06 9.06 0.91
N ARG A 30 20.17 8.71 1.57
CA ARG A 30 20.16 7.98 2.87
C ARG A 30 19.31 8.67 3.93
N ASN A 31 19.38 9.99 4.02
CA ASN A 31 18.64 10.81 4.99
C ASN A 31 17.11 10.81 4.80
N ARG A 32 16.58 10.21 3.73
CA ARG A 32 15.13 10.10 3.50
C ARG A 32 14.65 8.64 3.55
N GLN A 33 15.52 7.70 3.89
CA GLN A 33 15.18 6.29 3.96
C GLN A 33 14.40 6.01 5.25
N SER A 34 13.09 6.21 5.22
CA SER A 34 12.16 5.88 6.30
C SER A 34 11.45 4.55 6.02
N VAL A 35 11.01 3.86 7.08
CA VAL A 35 10.22 2.61 6.96
C VAL A 35 8.94 2.83 6.15
N ALA A 36 8.25 3.94 6.41
CA ALA A 36 7.01 4.28 5.73
C ALA A 36 7.24 4.61 4.25
N LEU A 37 8.29 5.38 3.91
CA LEU A 37 8.63 5.66 2.51
C LEU A 37 9.02 4.38 1.77
N THR A 38 9.80 3.49 2.38
CA THR A 38 10.11 2.17 1.79
C THR A 38 8.85 1.39 1.46
N PHE A 39 7.90 1.32 2.41
CA PHE A 39 6.64 0.64 2.16
C PHE A 39 5.84 1.31 1.01
N VAL A 40 5.73 2.64 1.04
CA VAL A 40 4.98 3.41 0.04
C VAL A 40 5.56 3.22 -1.35
N THR A 41 6.88 3.38 -1.52
CA THR A 41 7.52 3.21 -2.83
C THR A 41 7.42 1.77 -3.32
N GLY A 42 7.53 0.80 -2.41
CA GLY A 42 7.34 -0.61 -2.73
C GLY A 42 5.93 -0.94 -3.22
N GLN A 43 4.91 -0.39 -2.57
CA GLN A 43 3.52 -0.54 -3.01
C GLN A 43 3.28 0.09 -4.37
N LEU A 44 3.76 1.31 -4.60
CA LEU A 44 3.65 1.99 -5.90
C LEU A 44 4.36 1.20 -7.01
N LEU A 45 5.55 0.65 -6.75
CA LEU A 45 6.25 -0.22 -7.69
C LEU A 45 5.46 -1.51 -7.97
N SER A 46 4.80 -2.08 -6.96
CA SER A 46 3.97 -3.27 -7.13
C SER A 46 2.71 -3.01 -7.97
N PHE A 47 2.12 -1.81 -7.86
CA PHE A 47 1.02 -1.37 -8.72
C PHE A 47 1.49 -1.12 -10.15
N ALA A 48 2.61 -0.43 -10.32
CA ALA A 48 3.19 -0.20 -11.65
C ALA A 48 3.53 -1.51 -12.36
N LEU A 49 4.11 -2.48 -11.64
CA LEU A 49 4.37 -3.82 -12.16
C LEU A 49 3.07 -4.52 -12.59
N PHE A 50 2.01 -4.40 -11.79
CA PHE A 50 0.72 -5.01 -12.10
C PHE A 50 0.13 -4.42 -13.39
N GLU A 51 0.10 -3.10 -13.53
CA GLU A 51 -0.45 -2.41 -14.70
C GLU A 51 0.30 -2.78 -15.98
N VAL A 52 1.64 -2.76 -15.95
CA VAL A 52 2.51 -3.11 -17.09
C VAL A 52 2.31 -4.56 -17.55
N ILE A 53 1.92 -5.48 -16.65
CA ILE A 53 1.64 -6.88 -17.00
C ILE A 53 0.19 -7.05 -17.45
N ALA A 54 -0.75 -6.47 -16.73
CA ALA A 54 -2.17 -6.71 -16.92
C ALA A 54 -2.68 -6.11 -18.22
N VAL A 55 -2.28 -4.87 -18.56
CA VAL A 55 -2.77 -4.19 -19.78
C VAL A 55 -2.39 -4.99 -21.04
N PRO A 56 -1.13 -5.39 -21.28
CA PRO A 56 -0.80 -6.24 -22.44
C PRO A 56 -1.50 -7.59 -22.41
N CYS A 57 -1.58 -8.26 -21.26
CA CYS A 57 -2.27 -9.55 -21.14
C CYS A 57 -3.76 -9.43 -21.51
N MET A 58 -4.39 -8.32 -21.14
CA MET A 58 -5.79 -8.03 -21.44
C MET A 58 -6.04 -7.78 -22.92
N LEU A 59 -5.11 -7.07 -23.57
CA LEU A 59 -5.20 -6.73 -25.00
C LEU A 59 -4.90 -7.94 -25.90
N LEU A 60 -3.91 -8.76 -25.51
CA LEU A 60 -3.39 -9.85 -26.34
C LEU A 60 -4.13 -11.18 -26.15
N ASN A 61 -4.63 -11.47 -24.94
CA ASN A 61 -5.27 -12.75 -24.64
C ASN A 61 -6.79 -12.61 -24.50
N ARG A 62 -7.56 -13.49 -25.16
CA ARG A 62 -9.04 -13.42 -25.16
C ARG A 62 -9.71 -14.23 -24.04
N TYR A 63 -9.25 -15.45 -23.78
CA TYR A 63 -9.97 -16.42 -22.94
C TYR A 63 -9.36 -16.65 -21.55
N ASP A 64 -8.04 -16.50 -21.40
CA ASP A 64 -7.33 -16.76 -20.12
C ASP A 64 -6.51 -15.55 -19.67
N SER A 65 -6.96 -14.33 -20.03
CA SER A 65 -6.19 -13.11 -19.79
C SER A 65 -5.85 -12.92 -18.32
N PHE A 66 -6.81 -13.11 -17.42
CA PHE A 66 -6.56 -12.96 -15.98
C PHE A 66 -5.67 -14.07 -15.42
N VAL A 67 -5.82 -15.30 -15.90
CA VAL A 67 -4.97 -16.42 -15.44
C VAL A 67 -3.50 -16.18 -15.83
N PHE A 68 -3.25 -15.69 -17.04
CA PHE A 68 -1.91 -15.29 -17.47
C PHE A 68 -1.36 -14.14 -16.63
N THR A 69 -2.14 -13.06 -16.45
CA THR A 69 -1.75 -11.93 -15.61
C THR A 69 -1.43 -12.37 -14.19
N TYR A 70 -2.28 -13.20 -13.58
CA TYR A 70 -2.07 -13.74 -12.25
C TYR A 70 -0.74 -14.48 -12.13
N ARG A 71 -0.43 -15.37 -13.07
CA ARG A 71 0.81 -16.17 -13.04
C ARG A 71 2.06 -15.30 -13.24
N ILE A 72 2.03 -14.42 -14.24
CA ILE A 72 3.18 -13.55 -14.55
C ILE A 72 3.41 -12.55 -13.42
N TYR A 73 2.35 -11.93 -12.90
CA TYR A 73 2.46 -10.99 -11.80
C TYR A 73 2.92 -11.66 -10.51
N LEU A 74 2.39 -12.84 -10.17
CA LEU A 74 2.85 -13.60 -9.00
C LEU A 74 4.34 -13.94 -9.11
N ALA A 75 4.78 -14.42 -10.28
CA ALA A 75 6.19 -14.70 -10.54
C ALA A 75 7.06 -13.44 -10.42
N GLY A 76 6.62 -12.32 -10.99
CA GLY A 76 7.29 -11.03 -10.87
C GLY A 76 7.37 -10.54 -9.42
N MET A 77 6.27 -10.60 -8.68
CA MET A 77 6.22 -10.20 -7.28
C MET A 77 7.19 -11.04 -6.43
N VAL A 78 7.19 -12.37 -6.61
CA VAL A 78 8.13 -13.27 -5.92
C VAL A 78 9.58 -12.93 -6.28
N PHE A 79 9.87 -12.70 -7.57
CA PHE A 79 11.21 -12.33 -8.04
C PHE A 79 11.72 -11.02 -7.39
N PHE A 80 10.92 -9.94 -7.45
CA PHE A 80 11.31 -8.65 -6.87
C PHE A 80 11.37 -8.71 -5.34
N THR A 81 10.46 -9.44 -4.69
CA THR A 81 10.48 -9.67 -3.24
C THR A 81 11.77 -10.39 -2.83
N ALA A 82 12.19 -11.43 -3.55
CA ALA A 82 13.42 -12.16 -3.27
C ALA A 82 14.66 -11.28 -3.44
N PHE A 83 14.69 -10.44 -4.48
CA PHE A 83 15.76 -9.46 -4.68
C PHE A 83 15.80 -8.40 -3.58
N GLY A 84 14.65 -7.89 -3.17
CA GLY A 84 14.50 -6.95 -2.07
C GLY A 84 14.95 -7.54 -0.73
N ALA A 85 14.54 -8.77 -0.42
CA ALA A 85 14.97 -9.51 0.76
C ALA A 85 16.48 -9.74 0.78
N ARG A 86 17.08 -10.11 -0.37
CA ARG A 86 18.53 -10.22 -0.50
C ARG A 86 19.23 -8.89 -0.20
N ASP A 87 18.77 -7.79 -0.80
CA ASP A 87 19.36 -6.46 -0.59
C ASP A 87 19.25 -6.03 0.88
N LEU A 88 18.10 -6.28 1.51
CA LEU A 88 17.86 -6.06 2.93
C LEU A 88 18.83 -6.85 3.82
N ILE A 89 18.96 -8.16 3.61
CA ILE A 89 19.86 -9.03 4.38
C ILE A 89 21.33 -8.56 4.23
N LEU A 90 21.76 -8.24 3.01
CA LEU A 90 23.12 -7.77 2.77
C LEU A 90 23.42 -6.44 3.46
N ARG A 91 22.44 -5.54 3.54
CA ARG A 91 22.59 -4.26 4.25
C ARG A 91 22.57 -4.46 5.76
N LEU A 92 21.68 -5.28 6.29
CA LEU A 92 21.60 -5.60 7.72
C LEU A 92 22.88 -6.25 8.26
N ARG A 93 23.60 -7.00 7.42
CA ARG A 93 24.92 -7.55 7.78
C ARG A 93 26.02 -6.50 7.90
N ARG A 94 25.86 -5.33 7.26
CA ARG A 94 26.85 -4.24 7.27
C ARG A 94 26.50 -3.15 8.28
N VAL A 95 25.21 -2.96 8.54
CA VAL A 95 24.64 -1.78 9.20
C VAL A 95 23.49 -2.25 10.08
N GLY A 96 23.39 -1.78 11.33
CA GLY A 96 22.29 -2.17 12.23
C GLY A 96 20.92 -1.68 11.75
N VAL A 97 19.83 -2.30 12.23
CA VAL A 97 18.44 -1.97 11.81
C VAL A 97 18.12 -0.48 11.95
N LEU A 98 18.53 0.14 13.06
CA LEU A 98 18.30 1.56 13.33
C LEU A 98 19.05 2.48 12.36
N GLN A 99 20.21 2.05 11.89
CA GLN A 99 21.02 2.78 10.91
C GLN A 99 20.55 2.55 9.47
N LEU A 100 19.80 1.47 9.22
CA LEU A 100 19.25 1.15 7.90
C LEU A 100 18.07 2.05 7.52
N PHE A 101 17.25 2.39 8.51
CA PHE A 101 16.14 3.32 8.36
C PHE A 101 16.40 4.54 9.24
N PRO A 102 17.31 5.44 8.84
CA PRO A 102 17.68 6.61 9.65
C PRO A 102 16.51 7.57 9.89
N GLY A 103 15.38 7.41 9.18
CA GLY A 103 14.25 8.33 9.31
C GLY A 103 14.67 9.77 9.00
N ASP A 104 13.89 10.75 9.47
CA ASP A 104 14.14 12.14 9.12
C ASP A 104 15.33 12.77 9.87
N HIS A 105 15.80 12.19 10.98
CA HIS A 105 16.98 12.67 11.70
C HIS A 105 17.64 11.58 12.55
N PHE A 106 18.69 10.95 12.04
CA PHE A 106 19.83 10.49 12.84
C PHE A 106 21.07 11.26 12.36
N PRO A 107 22.03 11.52 13.25
CA PRO A 107 23.16 12.39 12.96
C PRO A 107 24.13 11.67 11.99
N GLU A 108 25.10 12.41 11.46
CA GLU A 108 26.16 11.85 10.62
C GLU A 108 26.85 10.67 11.32
N PRO A 109 27.37 9.66 10.58
CA PRO A 109 27.96 8.45 11.15
C PRO A 109 29.03 8.71 12.22
N GLU A 110 29.72 9.85 12.14
CA GLU A 110 30.71 10.32 13.11
C GLU A 110 30.12 10.63 14.49
N ALA A 111 28.87 11.07 14.57
CA ALA A 111 28.19 11.37 15.82
C ALA A 111 27.62 10.11 16.52
N LEU A 112 27.43 9.01 15.78
CA LEU A 112 27.10 7.69 16.34
C LEU A 112 28.33 6.96 16.91
N MET A 113 29.53 7.45 16.58
CA MET A 113 30.82 6.90 17.04
C MET A 113 31.34 7.61 18.30
N ASP A 114 30.65 8.64 18.79
CA ASP A 114 31.00 9.37 20.00
C ASP A 114 30.60 8.56 21.25
N PRO A 115 31.55 8.00 22.02
CA PRO A 115 31.25 7.17 23.18
C PRO A 115 30.67 7.95 24.36
N TYR A 116 30.61 9.28 24.28
CA TYR A 116 30.08 10.16 25.34
C TYR A 116 28.65 10.64 25.10
N ARG A 117 28.04 10.32 23.94
CA ARG A 117 26.66 10.69 23.62
C ARG A 117 25.76 9.47 23.61
N ASP A 118 24.66 9.52 24.36
CA ASP A 118 23.67 8.45 24.39
C ASP A 118 22.88 8.42 23.07
N ILE A 119 22.76 7.24 22.45
CA ILE A 119 22.02 7.04 21.19
C ILE A 119 20.56 7.46 21.35
N THR A 120 20.03 7.42 22.59
CA THR A 120 18.68 7.86 22.92
C THR A 120 18.46 9.37 22.83
N ASP A 121 19.51 10.21 22.84
CA ASP A 121 19.38 11.66 22.67
C ASP A 121 19.04 12.09 21.23
N TYR A 122 19.18 11.17 20.26
CA TYR A 122 18.73 11.38 18.87
C TYR A 122 17.26 11.04 18.65
N LYS A 123 16.55 10.51 19.67
CA LYS A 123 15.09 10.41 19.60
C LYS A 123 14.50 11.81 19.58
N GLN A 124 13.90 12.15 18.44
CA GLN A 124 13.08 13.34 18.25
C GLN A 124 12.12 13.51 19.44
N ARG A 125 12.38 14.53 20.27
CA ARG A 125 11.49 14.86 21.40
C ARG A 125 10.38 15.76 20.88
N TYR A 126 9.23 15.16 20.59
CA TYR A 126 8.00 15.91 20.36
C TYR A 126 7.66 16.74 21.60
N THR A 127 7.17 17.95 21.40
CA THR A 127 6.61 18.73 22.51
C THR A 127 5.34 18.05 23.04
N LYS A 128 4.90 18.42 24.26
CA LYS A 128 3.69 17.84 24.85
C LYS A 128 2.46 18.09 23.97
N GLU A 129 2.41 19.25 23.32
CA GLU A 129 1.37 19.63 22.36
C GLU A 129 1.40 18.73 21.13
N ALA A 130 2.59 18.49 20.55
CA ALA A 130 2.73 17.61 19.40
C ALA A 130 2.34 16.15 19.74
N ILE A 131 2.66 15.67 20.95
CA ILE A 131 2.21 14.36 21.44
C ILE A 131 0.69 14.32 21.55
N LEU A 132 0.05 15.38 22.05
CA LEU A 132 -1.41 15.48 22.11
C LEU A 132 -2.03 15.43 20.71
N TYR A 133 -1.46 16.12 19.73
CA TYR A 133 -1.95 16.07 18.34
C TYR A 133 -1.76 14.69 17.70
N TRP A 134 -0.66 13.99 17.99
CA TRP A 134 -0.50 12.59 17.57
C TRP A 134 -1.56 11.69 18.21
N ALA A 135 -1.82 11.84 19.51
CA ALA A 135 -2.87 11.09 20.18
C ALA A 135 -4.25 11.35 19.55
N LEU A 136 -4.56 12.61 19.26
CA LEU A 136 -5.79 12.99 18.55
C LEU A 136 -5.86 12.36 17.15
N PHE A 137 -4.77 12.41 16.38
CA PHE A 137 -4.70 11.76 15.07
C PHE A 137 -4.98 10.26 15.18
N PHE A 138 -4.36 9.55 16.12
CA PHE A 138 -4.59 8.11 16.28
C PHE A 138 -6.01 7.77 16.73
N VAL A 139 -6.65 8.64 17.54
CA VAL A 139 -8.08 8.49 17.88
C VAL A 139 -8.95 8.66 16.64
N LEU A 140 -8.68 9.65 15.80
CA LEU A 140 -9.39 9.86 14.53
C LEU A 140 -9.17 8.69 13.58
N LEU A 141 -7.93 8.24 13.40
CA LEU A 141 -7.60 7.09 12.56
C LEU A 141 -8.30 5.83 13.05
N PHE A 142 -8.30 5.56 14.36
CA PHE A 142 -9.02 4.43 14.93
C PHE A 142 -10.53 4.53 14.65
N PHE A 143 -11.12 5.71 14.83
CA PHE A 143 -12.52 5.95 14.51
C PHE A 143 -12.81 5.70 13.03
N GLN A 144 -11.97 6.20 12.11
CA GLN A 144 -12.11 5.98 10.67
C GLN A 144 -12.01 4.48 10.31
N LEU A 145 -11.03 3.77 10.86
CA LEU A 145 -10.87 2.32 10.64
C LEU A 145 -12.08 1.53 11.17
N TYR A 146 -12.59 1.91 12.35
CA TYR A 146 -13.80 1.31 12.92
C TYR A 146 -15.03 1.55 12.04
N MET A 147 -15.20 2.77 11.54
CA MET A 147 -16.29 3.12 10.64
C MET A 147 -16.17 2.36 9.32
N LEU A 148 -14.98 2.27 8.72
CA LEU A 148 -14.74 1.49 7.49
C LEU A 148 -15.00 -0.01 7.66
N PHE A 149 -14.77 -0.55 8.86
CA PHE A 149 -15.00 -1.97 9.14
C PHE A 149 -16.48 -2.28 9.40
N THR A 150 -17.22 -1.36 10.04
CA THR A 150 -18.60 -1.59 10.49
C THR A 150 -19.66 -1.05 9.55
N GLN A 151 -19.35 0.01 8.80
CA GLN A 151 -20.25 0.64 7.86
C GLN A 151 -19.84 0.29 6.44
N ALA A 152 -20.81 -0.13 5.63
CA ALA A 152 -20.61 -0.26 4.20
C ALA A 152 -20.88 1.10 3.54
N SER A 153 -19.95 1.58 2.72
CA SER A 153 -20.28 2.58 1.71
C SER A 153 -21.18 1.94 0.66
N PHE A 154 -22.23 2.64 0.25
CA PHE A 154 -23.13 2.18 -0.80
C PHE A 154 -22.95 3.08 -2.01
N ASP A 155 -22.10 2.65 -2.93
CA ASP A 155 -21.90 3.32 -4.21
C ASP A 155 -22.51 2.45 -5.32
N GLY A 156 -23.20 3.08 -6.27
CA GLY A 156 -23.72 2.39 -7.45
C GLY A 156 -22.60 1.78 -8.31
N ASP A 157 -21.41 2.37 -8.28
CA ASP A 157 -20.23 1.89 -9.00
C ASP A 157 -19.70 0.56 -8.44
N ASP A 158 -19.99 0.22 -7.18
CA ASP A 158 -19.62 -1.08 -6.59
C ASP A 158 -20.26 -2.24 -7.34
N ALA A 159 -21.50 -2.07 -7.79
CA ALA A 159 -22.22 -3.08 -8.57
C ALA A 159 -21.51 -3.41 -9.89
N TYR A 160 -20.69 -2.49 -10.40
CA TYR A 160 -19.85 -2.70 -11.58
C TYR A 160 -18.45 -3.22 -11.22
N TYR A 161 -17.67 -2.45 -10.45
CA TYR A 161 -16.24 -2.70 -10.26
C TYR A 161 -15.94 -3.88 -9.33
N VAL A 162 -16.76 -4.09 -8.30
CA VAL A 162 -16.62 -5.27 -7.43
C VAL A 162 -17.02 -6.52 -8.20
N THR A 163 -18.09 -6.43 -8.99
CA THR A 163 -18.55 -7.54 -9.84
C THR A 163 -17.53 -7.89 -10.94
N GLU A 164 -16.89 -6.91 -11.58
CA GLU A 164 -15.73 -7.11 -12.47
C GLU A 164 -14.65 -7.99 -11.80
N SER A 165 -14.32 -7.67 -10.54
CA SER A 165 -13.31 -8.40 -9.78
C SER A 165 -13.76 -9.85 -9.47
N VAL A 166 -15.04 -10.04 -9.16
CA VAL A 166 -15.64 -11.37 -8.92
C VAL A 166 -15.64 -12.20 -10.21
N LEU A 167 -16.05 -11.62 -11.33
CA LEU A 167 -16.06 -12.27 -12.64
C LEU A 167 -14.64 -12.70 -13.03
N ALA A 168 -13.66 -11.80 -12.93
CA ALA A 168 -12.26 -12.14 -13.21
C ALA A 168 -11.74 -13.28 -12.32
N GLN A 169 -12.08 -13.26 -11.02
CA GLN A 169 -11.72 -14.33 -10.09
C GLN A 169 -12.32 -15.68 -10.50
N GLN A 170 -13.59 -15.71 -10.91
CA GLN A 170 -14.34 -16.93 -11.20
C GLN A 170 -14.07 -17.49 -12.60
N THR A 171 -14.00 -16.64 -13.63
CA THR A 171 -13.95 -17.05 -15.03
C THR A 171 -12.56 -17.03 -15.62
N GLY A 172 -11.60 -16.33 -15.01
CA GLY A 172 -10.24 -16.23 -15.54
C GLY A 172 -10.06 -15.28 -16.73
N THR A 173 -11.08 -14.47 -17.04
CA THR A 173 -11.06 -13.44 -18.10
C THR A 173 -11.14 -12.04 -17.52
N MET A 174 -10.45 -11.07 -18.12
CA MET A 174 -10.52 -9.65 -17.76
C MET A 174 -11.41 -8.86 -18.74
N ASN A 175 -12.36 -8.04 -18.25
CA ASN A 175 -13.14 -7.07 -19.04
C ASN A 175 -13.85 -7.66 -20.30
N ARG A 176 -14.33 -8.91 -20.24
CA ARG A 176 -14.98 -9.65 -21.35
C ARG A 176 -16.37 -10.17 -21.02
N ILE A 177 -16.85 -9.90 -19.82
CA ILE A 177 -18.17 -10.29 -19.34
C ILE A 177 -18.77 -9.04 -18.71
N LEU A 178 -19.96 -8.65 -19.16
CA LEU A 178 -20.63 -7.46 -18.65
C LEU A 178 -21.03 -7.67 -17.19
N PRO A 179 -20.60 -6.81 -16.25
CA PRO A 179 -20.91 -6.96 -14.84
C PRO A 179 -22.41 -7.01 -14.52
N TYR A 180 -23.21 -6.16 -15.18
CA TYR A 180 -24.63 -6.04 -14.90
C TYR A 180 -25.50 -7.17 -15.45
N THR A 181 -25.06 -7.84 -16.51
CA THR A 181 -25.89 -8.83 -17.23
C THR A 181 -25.29 -10.23 -17.27
N GLY A 182 -23.99 -10.37 -16.98
CA GLY A 182 -23.25 -11.63 -17.10
C GLY A 182 -23.02 -12.10 -18.54
N ILE A 183 -23.37 -11.28 -19.54
CA ILE A 183 -23.26 -11.63 -20.95
C ILE A 183 -21.81 -11.42 -21.42
N SER A 184 -21.28 -12.37 -22.20
CA SER A 184 -19.98 -12.22 -22.84
C SER A 184 -19.99 -11.08 -23.86
N THR A 185 -18.92 -10.30 -23.88
CA THR A 185 -18.76 -9.14 -24.75
C THR A 185 -17.37 -9.10 -25.38
N THR A 186 -17.16 -8.20 -26.34
CA THR A 186 -15.82 -7.78 -26.76
C THR A 186 -15.08 -7.12 -25.60
N LEU A 187 -13.78 -6.85 -25.76
CA LEU A 187 -13.03 -6.19 -24.69
C LEU A 187 -13.66 -4.83 -24.38
N ASP A 188 -13.98 -4.60 -23.11
CA ASP A 188 -14.36 -3.27 -22.67
C ASP A 188 -13.12 -2.38 -22.52
N ILE A 189 -12.86 -1.60 -23.58
CA ILE A 189 -11.71 -0.70 -23.66
C ILE A 189 -11.83 0.43 -22.64
N ARG A 190 -13.04 0.85 -22.27
CA ARG A 190 -13.24 1.95 -21.31
C ARG A 190 -12.60 1.63 -19.96
N HIS A 191 -12.69 0.38 -19.53
CA HIS A 191 -12.18 -0.09 -18.24
C HIS A 191 -10.84 -0.81 -18.35
N ALA A 192 -10.24 -0.89 -19.55
CA ALA A 192 -9.01 -1.63 -19.78
C ALA A 192 -7.80 -1.08 -19.01
N LEU A 193 -7.77 0.24 -18.75
CA LEU A 193 -6.74 0.90 -17.96
C LEU A 193 -7.09 0.97 -16.46
N SER A 194 -8.34 0.67 -16.07
CA SER A 194 -8.75 0.62 -14.66
C SER A 194 -8.41 -0.75 -14.07
N VAL A 195 -7.12 -1.03 -13.93
CA VAL A 195 -6.64 -2.37 -13.59
C VAL A 195 -6.81 -2.71 -12.10
N ILE A 196 -7.28 -1.76 -11.29
CA ILE A 196 -7.46 -1.93 -9.84
C ILE A 196 -8.48 -3.03 -9.50
N THR A 197 -9.49 -3.24 -10.34
CA THR A 197 -10.44 -4.35 -10.21
C THR A 197 -9.76 -5.70 -10.42
N MET A 198 -8.88 -5.79 -11.41
CA MET A 198 -8.11 -7.01 -11.66
C MET A 198 -7.07 -7.25 -10.55
N TRP A 199 -6.52 -6.19 -9.95
CA TRP A 199 -5.63 -6.33 -8.79
C TRP A 199 -6.40 -6.83 -7.56
N THR A 200 -7.63 -6.35 -7.36
CA THR A 200 -8.55 -6.86 -6.33
C THR A 200 -8.86 -8.34 -6.55
N ALA A 201 -9.15 -8.74 -7.80
CA ALA A 201 -9.33 -10.14 -8.18
C ALA A 201 -8.06 -10.97 -7.93
N PHE A 202 -6.88 -10.41 -8.17
CA PHE A 202 -5.60 -11.07 -7.90
C PHE A 202 -5.44 -11.39 -6.40
N LEU A 203 -5.69 -10.42 -5.52
CA LEU A 203 -5.63 -10.61 -4.07
C LEU A 203 -6.65 -11.65 -3.61
N ALA A 204 -7.87 -11.57 -4.13
CA ALA A 204 -8.95 -12.51 -3.84
C ALA A 204 -8.57 -13.95 -4.25
N LYS A 205 -8.06 -14.12 -5.48
CA LYS A 205 -7.62 -15.42 -5.99
C LYS A 205 -6.40 -15.97 -5.24
N ALA A 206 -5.43 -15.13 -4.91
CA ALA A 206 -4.22 -15.55 -4.20
C ALA A 206 -4.50 -15.95 -2.74
N SER A 207 -5.37 -15.20 -2.05
CA SER A 207 -5.77 -15.49 -0.66
C SER A 207 -6.87 -16.54 -0.55
N GLY A 208 -7.60 -16.83 -1.63
CA GLY A 208 -8.78 -17.71 -1.62
C GLY A 208 -10.01 -17.08 -0.97
N ILE A 209 -10.03 -15.75 -0.80
CA ILE A 209 -11.18 -14.99 -0.28
C ILE A 209 -12.02 -14.50 -1.47
N HIS A 210 -13.34 -14.35 -1.28
CA HIS A 210 -14.21 -13.79 -2.32
C HIS A 210 -13.87 -12.32 -2.60
N ALA A 211 -13.78 -11.90 -3.87
CA ALA A 211 -13.37 -10.55 -4.24
C ALA A 211 -14.23 -9.46 -3.59
N ALA A 212 -15.53 -9.67 -3.45
CA ALA A 212 -16.40 -8.74 -2.73
C ALA A 212 -15.99 -8.52 -1.27
N ILE A 213 -15.57 -9.58 -0.56
CA ILE A 213 -15.09 -9.45 0.82
C ILE A 213 -13.79 -8.64 0.83
N VAL A 214 -12.85 -8.95 -0.07
CA VAL A 214 -11.59 -8.19 -0.19
C VAL A 214 -11.86 -6.70 -0.46
N ALA A 215 -12.75 -6.41 -1.41
CA ALA A 215 -13.10 -5.05 -1.83
C ALA A 215 -13.75 -4.23 -0.71
N HIS A 216 -14.68 -4.82 0.06
CA HIS A 216 -15.44 -4.07 1.06
C HIS A 216 -14.84 -4.09 2.47
N THR A 217 -13.92 -5.02 2.78
CA THR A 217 -13.39 -5.14 4.15
C THR A 217 -11.89 -4.95 4.24
N VAL A 218 -11.12 -5.47 3.28
CA VAL A 218 -9.64 -5.48 3.36
C VAL A 218 -9.08 -4.21 2.73
N LEU A 219 -9.52 -3.90 1.50
CA LEU A 219 -8.99 -2.77 0.74
C LEU A 219 -9.27 -1.40 1.35
N PRO A 220 -10.45 -1.11 1.92
CA PRO A 220 -10.70 0.21 2.51
C PRO A 220 -9.76 0.47 3.69
N LEU A 221 -9.56 -0.53 4.55
CA LEU A 221 -8.62 -0.44 5.68
C LEU A 221 -7.18 -0.24 5.17
N PHE A 222 -6.78 -1.02 4.17
CA PHE A 222 -5.47 -0.91 3.56
C PHE A 222 -5.23 0.48 2.94
N PHE A 223 -6.17 0.98 2.14
CA PHE A 223 -6.03 2.25 1.43
C PHE A 223 -6.07 3.46 2.36
N LEU A 224 -6.83 3.42 3.47
CA LEU A 224 -6.79 4.48 4.46
C LEU A 224 -5.38 4.59 5.06
N ILE A 225 -4.85 3.48 5.58
CA ILE A 225 -3.50 3.44 6.17
C ILE A 225 -2.45 3.84 5.13
N PHE A 226 -2.53 3.29 3.92
CA PHE A 226 -1.59 3.59 2.85
C PHE A 226 -1.61 5.08 2.48
N THR A 227 -2.81 5.66 2.32
CA THR A 227 -2.98 7.09 2.02
C THR A 227 -2.40 7.96 3.14
N ASP A 228 -2.64 7.61 4.41
CA ASP A 228 -2.08 8.35 5.55
C ASP A 228 -0.55 8.27 5.61
N LEU A 229 0.05 7.14 5.24
CA LEU A 229 1.50 7.02 5.11
C LEU A 229 2.04 7.92 3.99
N VAL A 230 1.39 7.94 2.82
CA VAL A 230 1.75 8.84 1.71
C VAL A 230 1.64 10.30 2.13
N LEU A 231 0.56 10.66 2.81
CA LEU A 231 0.31 12.01 3.30
C LEU A 231 1.32 12.40 4.37
N MET A 232 1.68 11.50 5.29
CA MET A 232 2.72 11.74 6.28
C MET A 232 4.09 12.00 5.63
N GLU A 233 4.49 11.21 4.64
CA GLU A 233 5.75 11.45 3.90
C GLU A 233 5.70 12.76 3.10
N SER A 234 4.55 13.09 2.51
CA SER A 234 4.35 14.38 1.83
C SER A 234 4.39 15.56 2.81
N GLY A 235 3.78 15.40 3.99
CA GLY A 235 3.76 16.36 5.08
C GLY A 235 5.16 16.66 5.62
N ARG A 236 6.01 15.65 5.75
CA ARG A 236 7.42 15.84 6.14
C ARG A 236 8.17 16.77 5.18
N ILE A 237 7.89 16.66 3.88
CA ILE A 237 8.47 17.55 2.86
C ILE A 237 7.90 18.98 3.00
N LEU A 238 6.58 19.10 3.18
CA LEU A 238 5.89 20.40 3.28
C LEU A 238 6.27 21.19 4.53
N VAL A 239 6.43 20.51 5.66
CA VAL A 239 6.68 21.10 6.97
C VAL A 239 8.16 21.49 7.18
N ARG A 240 9.05 21.09 6.27
CA ARG A 240 10.47 21.52 6.17
C ARG A 240 11.24 21.51 7.51
N GLY A 241 11.08 20.45 8.29
CA GLY A 241 11.82 20.27 9.55
C GLY A 241 11.12 20.80 10.81
N ARG A 242 9.95 21.45 10.70
CA ARG A 242 9.10 21.78 11.86
C ARG A 242 8.31 20.56 12.33
N GLN A 243 9.00 19.53 12.80
CA GLN A 243 8.43 18.19 13.02
C GLN A 243 7.27 18.16 14.04
N ASN A 244 7.19 19.13 14.95
CA ASN A 244 6.04 19.30 15.84
C ASN A 244 4.72 19.68 15.12
N ASP A 245 4.80 20.28 13.93
CA ASP A 245 3.65 20.67 13.13
C ASP A 245 3.12 19.51 12.26
N LEU A 246 3.90 18.42 12.11
CA LEU A 246 3.51 17.24 11.34
C LEU A 246 2.21 16.58 11.85
N PRO A 247 2.05 16.30 13.16
CA PRO A 247 0.78 15.76 13.67
C PRO A 247 -0.40 16.72 13.48
N VAL A 248 -0.20 18.04 13.52
CA VAL A 248 -1.27 19.01 13.23
C VAL A 248 -1.73 18.87 11.78
N PHE A 249 -0.76 18.74 10.85
CA PHE A 249 -1.04 18.47 9.44
C PHE A 249 -1.82 17.15 9.24
N MET A 250 -1.44 16.09 9.96
CA MET A 250 -2.13 14.80 9.89
C MET A 250 -3.56 14.87 10.45
N VAL A 251 -3.78 15.55 11.58
CA VAL A 251 -5.14 15.78 12.13
C VAL A 251 -6.01 16.53 11.13
N PHE A 252 -5.47 17.60 10.52
CA PHE A 252 -6.20 18.36 9.51
C PHE A 252 -6.63 17.50 8.33
N LEU A 253 -5.72 16.65 7.82
CA LEU A 253 -6.03 15.76 6.71
C LEU A 253 -7.02 14.65 7.09
N ALA A 254 -6.93 14.08 8.29
CA ALA A 254 -7.90 13.10 8.76
C ALA A 254 -9.33 13.71 8.82
N LEU A 255 -9.45 14.94 9.33
CA LEU A 255 -10.72 15.67 9.32
C LEU A 255 -11.21 15.97 7.91
N LEU A 256 -10.30 16.35 6.99
CA LEU A 256 -10.64 16.58 5.59
C LEU A 256 -11.08 15.28 4.89
N GLN A 257 -10.48 14.13 5.18
CA GLN A 257 -10.94 12.85 4.65
C GLN A 257 -12.36 12.51 5.13
N MET A 258 -12.70 12.84 6.38
CA MET A 258 -14.03 12.57 6.95
C MET A 258 -15.11 13.52 6.45
N PHE A 259 -14.81 14.82 6.34
CA PHE A 259 -15.80 15.87 6.09
C PHE A 259 -15.63 16.59 4.76
N GLY A 260 -14.57 16.29 4.00
CA GLY A 260 -14.23 16.97 2.75
C GLY A 260 -15.09 16.59 1.55
N ASN A 261 -16.07 15.69 1.72
CA ASN A 261 -16.98 15.24 0.67
C ASN A 261 -16.22 14.72 -0.58
N ASN A 262 -15.24 13.84 -0.35
CA ASN A 262 -14.46 13.22 -1.42
C ASN A 262 -15.29 12.10 -2.08
N SER A 263 -16.16 12.52 -3.00
CA SER A 263 -17.01 11.72 -3.91
C SER A 263 -18.15 10.91 -3.26
N ILE A 264 -19.36 11.17 -3.78
CA ILE A 264 -20.62 10.41 -3.64
C ILE A 264 -20.63 9.33 -4.72
#